data_AF-A0AAI8YQX8-F1
#
_entry.id   AF-A0AAI8YQX8-F1
#
_cell.length_a   1.000
_cell.length_b   1.000
_cell.length_c   1.000
_cell.angle_alpha   90.00
_cell.angle_beta   90.00
_cell.angle_gamma   90.00
#
_symmetry.space_group_name_H-M   'P 1'
#
loop_
_entity.id
_entity.type
_entity.pdbx_description
1 polymer ?
#
loop_
_entity_poly.entity_id
_entity_poly.type
_entity_poly.pdbx_seq_one_letter_code
_entity_poly.pdbx_strand_id
1 'polypeptide(L)'
;MTRYIDTVPTPAHVKPKKLIVLSAPRTGTHGLYLALQELGFKPYHMVEAIMDGPSAIRIMEEGMDAEFFHRGKRYGREEFDKWFADYDIIIEMPFFMLHSVVRAYPEAKFLLTERDPEKWAKSFENTIGHSCQRMEQLPMSVFKYFDSFVSNMSSFGRKQLGYCTNGFGLTEEGHRHLVENYED
;
A
#
# COMPACT_ATOMS: atom_id res chain seq x y z
N MET A 1 -14.73 17.02 2.62
CA MET A 1 -14.06 16.81 3.93
C MET A 1 -12.57 17.00 3.71
N THR A 2 -11.85 17.57 4.67
CA THR A 2 -10.38 17.70 4.64
C THR A 2 -9.73 16.33 4.75
N ARG A 3 -8.73 16.02 3.91
CA ARG A 3 -7.99 14.75 3.97
C ARG A 3 -7.06 14.78 5.19
N TYR A 4 -6.77 13.63 5.80
CA TYR A 4 -5.88 13.57 6.95
C TYR A 4 -4.46 14.02 6.60
N ILE A 5 -3.97 13.68 5.41
CA ILE A 5 -2.65 14.14 4.93
C ILE A 5 -2.52 15.67 4.89
N ASP A 6 -3.62 16.39 4.73
CA ASP A 6 -3.63 17.86 4.74
C ASP A 6 -3.37 18.42 6.15
N THR A 7 -3.65 17.62 7.19
CA THR A 7 -3.38 17.97 8.61
C THR A 7 -1.97 17.61 9.06
N VAL A 8 -1.25 16.79 8.29
CA VAL A 8 0.15 16.44 8.58
C VAL A 8 1.02 17.68 8.34
N PRO A 9 1.87 18.06 9.31
CA PRO A 9 2.77 19.21 9.16
C PRO A 9 3.69 19.06 7.95
N THR A 10 4.01 20.18 7.30
CA THR A 10 5.03 20.19 6.26
C THR A 10 6.40 19.89 6.89
N PRO A 11 7.14 18.89 6.39
CA PRO A 11 8.44 18.54 6.95
C PRO A 11 9.47 19.62 6.65
N ALA A 12 10.37 19.89 7.61
CA ALA A 12 11.49 20.82 7.42
C ALA A 12 12.54 20.29 6.43
N HIS A 13 12.67 18.96 6.36
CA HIS A 13 13.62 18.28 5.49
C HIS A 13 12.96 17.05 4.87
N VAL A 14 13.26 16.81 3.60
CA VAL A 14 12.78 15.64 2.86
C VAL A 14 14.00 14.95 2.28
N LYS A 15 14.18 13.66 2.59
CA LYS A 15 15.22 12.85 1.95
C LYS A 15 14.90 12.69 0.45
N PRO A 16 15.89 12.86 -0.45
CA PRO A 16 15.71 12.53 -1.86
C PRO A 16 15.30 11.07 -2.05
N LYS A 17 14.32 10.81 -2.92
CA LYS A 17 13.86 9.45 -3.22
C LYS A 17 14.81 8.83 -4.23
N LYS A 18 15.71 7.99 -3.74
CA LYS A 18 16.78 7.37 -4.55
C LYS A 18 16.24 6.21 -5.38
N LEU A 19 15.34 5.43 -4.80
CA LEU A 19 14.72 4.27 -5.44
C LEU A 19 13.24 4.18 -5.07
N ILE A 20 12.40 3.89 -6.05
CA ILE A 20 10.98 3.60 -5.88
C ILE A 20 10.71 2.22 -6.46
N VAL A 21 10.23 1.31 -5.62
CA VAL A 21 9.90 -0.06 -6.00
C VAL A 21 8.41 -0.11 -6.33
N LEU A 22 8.10 -0.26 -7.62
CA LEU A 22 6.75 -0.24 -8.19
C LEU A 22 6.01 -1.57 -8.01
N SER A 23 6.67 -2.54 -7.38
CA SER A 23 6.25 -3.93 -7.37
C SER A 23 5.04 -4.14 -6.48
N ALA A 24 4.11 -4.99 -6.94
CA ALA A 24 2.98 -5.43 -6.13
C ALA A 24 3.46 -6.10 -4.84
N PRO A 25 2.65 -6.10 -3.77
CA PRO A 25 2.94 -6.92 -2.61
C PRO A 25 3.14 -8.39 -3.02
N ARG A 26 3.91 -9.15 -2.24
CA ARG A 26 4.13 -10.60 -2.46
C ARG A 26 5.00 -10.98 -3.66
N THR A 27 5.76 -10.01 -4.18
CA THR A 27 6.78 -10.19 -5.23
C THR A 27 8.23 -10.17 -4.69
N GLY A 28 8.40 -10.33 -3.37
CA GLY A 28 9.71 -10.24 -2.70
C GLY A 28 9.99 -8.89 -2.04
N THR A 29 8.99 -8.01 -1.96
CA THR A 29 9.07 -6.66 -1.35
C THR A 29 9.65 -6.64 0.06
N HIS A 30 9.28 -7.61 0.91
CA HIS A 30 9.83 -7.70 2.27
C HIS A 30 11.32 -8.09 2.29
N GLY A 31 11.75 -8.96 1.37
CA GLY A 31 13.17 -9.30 1.22
C GLY A 31 13.99 -8.11 0.74
N LEU A 32 13.45 -7.33 -0.22
CA LEU A 32 14.04 -6.07 -0.65
C LEU A 32 14.13 -5.05 0.49
N TYR A 33 13.07 -4.92 1.30
CA TYR A 33 13.06 -4.06 2.47
C TYR A 33 14.23 -4.37 3.42
N LEU A 34 14.42 -5.65 3.78
CA LEU A 34 15.52 -6.07 4.65
C LEU A 34 16.90 -5.84 3.99
N ALA A 35 17.07 -6.25 2.74
CA ALA A 35 18.35 -6.10 2.02
C ALA A 35 18.76 -4.63 1.87
N LEU A 36 17.81 -3.74 1.61
CA LEU A 36 18.09 -2.31 1.46
C LEU A 36 18.42 -1.64 2.79
N GLN A 37 17.86 -2.11 3.91
CA GLN A 37 18.30 -1.70 5.25
C GLN A 37 19.74 -2.13 5.51
N GLU A 38 20.12 -3.36 5.17
CA GLU A 38 21.51 -3.85 5.31
C GLU A 38 22.51 -3.03 4.49
N LEU A 39 22.09 -2.54 3.31
CA LEU A 39 22.87 -1.65 2.46
C LEU A 39 22.91 -0.19 2.96
N GLY A 40 22.29 0.13 4.10
CA GLY A 40 22.32 1.45 4.71
C GLY A 40 21.30 2.46 4.17
N PHE A 41 20.29 1.99 3.43
CA PHE A 41 19.14 2.81 3.03
C PHE A 41 18.06 2.81 4.10
N LYS A 42 17.10 3.74 3.99
CA LYS A 42 15.92 3.82 4.86
C LYS A 42 14.65 3.63 4.02
N PRO A 43 14.21 2.38 3.80
CA PRO A 43 13.02 2.07 3.02
C PRO A 43 11.72 2.22 3.81
N TYR A 44 10.67 2.73 3.14
CA TYR A 44 9.30 2.63 3.61
C TYR A 44 8.61 1.41 3.01
N HIS A 45 8.02 0.57 3.84
CA HIS A 45 7.31 -0.66 3.46
C HIS A 45 6.03 -0.78 4.31
N MET A 46 5.14 -1.72 4.00
CA MET A 46 3.95 -2.01 4.82
C MET A 46 4.27 -2.28 6.31
N VAL A 47 5.49 -2.73 6.60
CA VAL A 47 5.98 -2.89 8.00
C VAL A 47 6.04 -1.55 8.72
N GLU A 48 6.62 -0.52 8.08
CA GLU A 48 6.66 0.84 8.63
C GLU A 48 5.25 1.41 8.78
N ALA A 49 4.38 1.22 7.79
CA ALA A 49 2.99 1.70 7.85
C ALA A 49 2.21 1.08 9.02
N ILE A 50 2.43 -0.20 9.32
CA ILE A 50 1.83 -0.88 10.48
C ILE A 50 2.42 -0.33 11.78
N MET A 51 3.73 -0.08 11.84
CA MET A 51 4.41 0.46 13.03
C MET A 51 4.01 1.91 13.33
N ASP A 52 3.82 2.73 12.29
CA ASP A 52 3.32 4.11 12.37
C ASP A 52 1.85 4.17 12.82
N GLY A 53 1.13 3.05 12.70
CA GLY A 53 -0.21 2.87 13.25
C GLY A 53 -1.34 3.50 12.41
N PRO A 54 -2.48 3.83 13.03
CA PRO A 54 -3.74 4.10 12.32
C PRO A 54 -3.66 5.30 11.36
N SER A 55 -2.81 6.28 11.67
CA SER A 55 -2.62 7.47 10.84
C SER A 55 -1.98 7.14 9.49
N ALA A 56 -0.96 6.28 9.47
CA ALA A 56 -0.32 5.86 8.22
C ALA A 56 -1.27 5.03 7.35
N ILE A 57 -2.03 4.12 7.96
CA ILE A 57 -3.04 3.33 7.23
C ILE A 57 -4.12 4.24 6.63
N ARG A 58 -4.53 5.30 7.35
CA ARG A 58 -5.50 6.27 6.84
C ARG A 58 -4.95 7.07 5.66
N ILE A 59 -3.70 7.53 5.72
CA ILE A 59 -3.04 8.23 4.59
C ILE A 59 -2.96 7.31 3.37
N MET A 60 -2.58 6.06 3.58
CA MET A 60 -2.53 5.05 2.51
C MET A 60 -3.90 4.81 1.87
N GLU A 61 -4.95 4.67 2.70
CA GLU A 61 -6.32 4.47 2.22
C GLU A 61 -6.84 5.70 1.44
N GLU A 62 -6.57 6.93 1.90
CA GLU A 62 -6.95 8.16 1.20
C GLU A 62 -6.27 8.28 -0.17
N GLY A 63 -5.00 7.90 -0.26
CA GLY A 63 -4.27 7.85 -1.51
C GLY A 63 -4.83 6.82 -2.49
N MET A 64 -5.10 5.60 -2.00
CA MET A 64 -5.73 4.52 -2.78
C MET A 64 -7.14 4.92 -3.27
N ASP A 65 -7.95 5.55 -2.41
CA ASP A 65 -9.28 6.04 -2.77
C ASP A 65 -9.24 7.05 -3.93
N ALA A 66 -8.27 7.96 -3.92
CA ALA A 66 -8.12 8.95 -4.97
C ALA A 66 -7.57 8.35 -6.28
N GLU A 67 -6.69 7.35 -6.19
CA GLU A 67 -6.08 6.73 -7.36
C GLU A 67 -7.04 5.77 -8.06
N PHE A 68 -7.51 4.75 -7.34
CA PHE A 68 -8.27 3.61 -7.88
C PHE A 68 -9.77 3.86 -7.98
N PHE A 69 -10.32 4.61 -7.03
CA PHE A 69 -11.76 4.81 -6.93
C PHE A 69 -12.20 6.22 -7.35
N HIS A 70 -11.25 7.08 -7.75
CA HIS A 70 -11.47 8.48 -8.11
C HIS A 70 -12.23 9.28 -7.02
N ARG A 71 -12.01 8.93 -5.76
CA ARG A 71 -12.64 9.57 -4.60
C ARG A 71 -11.66 10.50 -3.91
N GLY A 72 -11.84 11.80 -4.14
CA GLY A 72 -11.00 12.84 -3.55
C GLY A 72 -9.85 13.27 -4.45
N LYS A 73 -9.02 14.18 -3.94
CA LYS A 73 -7.87 14.74 -4.68
C LYS A 73 -6.70 13.75 -4.61
N ARG A 74 -6.15 13.38 -5.78
CA ARG A 74 -4.92 12.58 -5.89
C ARG A 74 -3.76 13.25 -5.17
N TYR A 75 -2.87 12.44 -4.62
CA TYR A 75 -1.66 12.93 -3.97
C TYR A 75 -0.67 13.45 -5.02
N GLY A 76 0.01 14.55 -4.69
CA GLY A 76 1.15 15.05 -5.41
C GLY A 76 2.40 14.98 -4.54
N ARG A 77 3.48 15.59 -5.02
CA ARG A 77 4.76 15.60 -4.31
C ARG A 77 4.64 16.14 -2.88
N GLU A 78 3.85 17.19 -2.65
CA GLU A 78 3.68 17.77 -1.31
C GLU A 78 3.09 16.76 -0.31
N GLU A 79 2.05 16.01 -0.72
CA GLU A 79 1.45 14.99 0.13
C GLU A 79 2.40 13.80 0.36
N PHE A 80 3.13 13.35 -0.67
CA PHE A 80 4.10 12.27 -0.52
C PHE A 80 5.32 12.68 0.30
N ASP A 81 5.79 13.92 0.18
CA ASP A 81 6.92 14.43 0.94
C ASP A 81 6.59 14.53 2.43
N LYS A 82 5.34 14.87 2.79
CA LYS A 82 4.84 14.80 4.17
C LYS A 82 4.88 13.38 4.71
N TRP A 83 4.42 12.40 3.93
CA TRP A 83 4.33 11.02 4.39
C TRP A 83 5.70 10.33 4.44
N PHE A 84 6.53 10.54 3.44
CA PHE A 84 7.79 9.82 3.26
C PHE A 84 9.03 10.65 3.58
N ALA A 85 8.90 11.77 4.30
CA ALA A 85 9.97 12.75 4.55
C ALA A 85 11.32 12.09 4.91
N ASP A 86 11.27 11.12 5.82
CA ASP A 86 12.45 10.47 6.40
C ASP A 86 12.94 9.22 5.66
N TYR A 87 12.32 8.84 4.55
CA TYR A 87 12.62 7.62 3.80
C TYR A 87 13.23 7.96 2.45
N ASP A 88 14.32 7.29 2.07
CA ASP A 88 14.98 7.49 0.78
C ASP A 88 14.66 6.39 -0.24
N ILE A 89 13.93 5.36 0.17
CA ILE A 89 13.37 4.32 -0.69
C ILE A 89 11.90 4.11 -0.35
N ILE A 90 11.05 3.98 -1.37
CA ILE A 90 9.63 3.65 -1.20
C ILE A 90 9.37 2.27 -1.80
N ILE A 91 8.77 1.37 -1.03
CA ILE A 91 8.45 0.00 -1.45
C ILE A 91 6.97 -0.24 -1.26
N GLU A 92 6.33 -0.88 -2.25
CA GLU A 92 4.93 -1.34 -2.22
C GLU A 92 3.89 -0.21 -2.26
N MET A 93 4.12 0.94 -1.64
CA MET A 93 3.18 2.07 -1.68
C MET A 93 2.81 2.55 -3.10
N PRO A 94 3.74 2.58 -4.09
CA PRO A 94 3.39 2.98 -5.45
C PRO A 94 2.39 2.03 -6.10
N PHE A 95 2.28 0.77 -5.66
CA PHE A 95 1.25 -0.15 -6.17
C PHE A 95 -0.15 0.44 -6.01
N PHE A 96 -0.42 1.16 -4.91
CA PHE A 96 -1.73 1.76 -4.63
C PHE A 96 -1.95 3.14 -5.28
N MET A 97 -0.88 3.78 -5.77
CA MET A 97 -0.86 5.20 -6.17
C MET A 97 0.08 5.44 -7.36
N LEU A 98 0.13 4.50 -8.31
CA LEU A 98 1.21 4.37 -9.29
C LEU A 98 1.45 5.67 -10.08
N HIS A 99 0.42 6.20 -10.73
CA HIS A 99 0.59 7.38 -11.57
C HIS A 99 0.95 8.62 -10.75
N SER A 100 0.38 8.74 -9.56
CA SER A 100 0.65 9.84 -8.63
C SER A 100 2.10 9.82 -8.15
N VAL A 101 2.63 8.67 -7.74
CA VAL A 101 4.01 8.53 -7.25
C VAL A 101 5.04 8.75 -8.36
N VAL A 102 4.85 8.14 -9.53
CA VAL A 102 5.78 8.29 -10.67
C VAL A 102 5.84 9.74 -11.14
N ARG A 103 4.70 10.43 -11.19
CA ARG A 103 4.65 11.86 -11.52
C ARG A 103 5.29 12.73 -10.46
N ALA A 104 5.15 12.36 -9.18
CA ALA A 104 5.73 13.13 -8.08
C ALA A 104 7.25 13.07 -8.11
N TYR A 105 7.84 11.89 -8.38
CA TYR A 105 9.29 11.64 -8.29
C TYR A 105 9.92 11.20 -9.62
N PRO A 106 9.88 12.02 -10.69
CA PRO A 106 10.42 11.65 -12.00
C PRO A 106 11.95 11.47 -11.99
N GLU A 107 12.64 12.02 -10.99
CA GLU A 107 14.10 11.92 -10.81
C GLU A 107 14.56 10.63 -10.13
N ALA A 108 13.64 9.87 -9.51
CA ALA A 108 13.98 8.65 -8.80
C ALA A 108 14.34 7.52 -9.78
N LYS A 109 15.16 6.57 -9.34
CA LYS A 109 15.27 5.28 -10.04
C LYS A 109 14.05 4.43 -9.72
N PHE A 110 13.64 3.59 -10.66
CA PHE A 110 12.52 2.67 -10.48
C PHE A 110 12.99 1.22 -10.55
N LEU A 111 12.41 0.37 -9.70
CA LEU A 111 12.60 -1.08 -9.71
C LEU A 111 11.23 -1.75 -9.78
N LEU A 112 11.12 -2.73 -10.66
CA LEU A 112 9.98 -3.64 -10.74
C LEU A 112 10.50 -5.07 -10.58
N THR A 113 10.01 -5.77 -9.56
CA THR A 113 10.16 -7.20 -9.40
C THR A 113 8.85 -7.87 -9.76
N GLU A 114 8.95 -8.86 -10.61
CA GLU A 114 7.80 -9.61 -11.12
C GLU A 114 7.83 -11.04 -10.60
N ARG A 115 6.67 -11.66 -10.62
CA ARG A 115 6.48 -13.06 -10.26
C ARG A 115 5.52 -13.67 -11.27
N ASP A 116 5.65 -14.96 -11.49
CA ASP A 116 4.63 -15.71 -12.23
C ASP A 116 3.21 -15.39 -11.67
N PRO A 117 2.26 -14.91 -12.50
CA PRO A 117 0.97 -14.39 -12.04
C PRO A 117 0.18 -15.37 -11.17
N GLU A 118 0.14 -16.65 -11.55
CA GLU A 118 -0.52 -17.71 -10.79
C GLU A 118 0.13 -17.90 -9.41
N LYS A 119 1.47 -17.97 -9.36
CA LYS A 119 2.21 -18.05 -8.08
C LYS A 119 2.04 -16.77 -7.24
N TRP A 120 1.88 -15.62 -7.88
CA TRP A 120 1.60 -14.36 -7.18
C TRP A 120 0.21 -14.38 -6.57
N ALA A 121 -0.83 -14.69 -7.34
CA ALA A 121 -2.23 -14.72 -6.89
C ALA A 121 -2.39 -15.69 -5.71
N LYS A 122 -1.87 -16.92 -5.85
CA LYS A 122 -1.85 -17.89 -4.75
C LYS A 122 -1.10 -17.36 -3.52
N SER A 123 0.01 -16.64 -3.71
CA SER A 123 0.74 -16.04 -2.59
C SER A 123 0.01 -14.85 -1.96
N PHE A 124 -0.77 -14.10 -2.73
CA PHE A 124 -1.60 -12.99 -2.28
C PHE A 124 -2.75 -13.49 -1.41
N GLU A 125 -3.49 -14.49 -1.88
CA GLU A 125 -4.60 -15.11 -1.14
C GLU A 125 -4.13 -15.68 0.20
N ASN A 126 -3.05 -16.46 0.17
CA ASN A 126 -2.49 -17.11 1.37
C ASN A 126 -1.97 -16.13 2.43
N THR A 127 -1.82 -14.85 2.10
CA THR A 127 -1.38 -13.84 3.06
C THR A 127 -2.35 -12.68 3.20
N ILE A 128 -2.48 -11.83 2.18
CA ILE A 128 -3.28 -10.61 2.23
C ILE A 128 -4.75 -10.99 2.23
N GLY A 129 -5.15 -11.88 1.33
CA GLY A 129 -6.53 -12.37 1.25
C GLY A 129 -7.06 -12.89 2.58
N HIS A 130 -6.43 -13.92 3.13
CA HIS A 130 -6.86 -14.49 4.41
C HIS A 130 -6.70 -13.54 5.59
N SER A 131 -5.70 -12.63 5.58
CA SER A 131 -5.61 -11.60 6.61
C SER A 131 -6.80 -10.64 6.55
N CYS A 132 -7.17 -10.16 5.37
CA CYS A 132 -8.36 -9.33 5.17
C CYS A 132 -9.64 -10.06 5.60
N GLN A 133 -9.80 -11.33 5.24
CA GLN A 133 -10.93 -12.15 5.65
C GLN A 133 -11.01 -12.27 7.18
N ARG A 134 -9.87 -12.46 7.84
CA ARG A 134 -9.80 -12.57 9.31
C ARG A 134 -10.15 -11.27 10.02
N MET A 135 -9.83 -10.11 9.42
CA MET A 135 -10.23 -8.80 9.96
C MET A 135 -11.75 -8.59 9.96
N GLU A 136 -12.49 -9.30 9.09
CA GLU A 136 -13.95 -9.29 9.05
C GLU A 136 -14.61 -10.37 9.91
N GLN A 137 -13.83 -11.15 10.67
CA GLN A 137 -14.30 -12.20 11.58
C GLN A 137 -14.10 -11.83 13.05
N LEU A 138 -14.78 -12.53 13.96
CA LEU A 138 -14.61 -12.32 15.40
C LEU A 138 -13.19 -12.69 15.88
N PRO A 139 -12.59 -11.92 16.82
CA PRO A 139 -13.16 -10.73 17.46
C PRO A 139 -12.93 -9.42 16.68
N MET A 140 -12.16 -9.44 15.60
CA MET A 140 -11.73 -8.23 14.86
C MET A 140 -12.91 -7.44 14.30
N SER A 141 -13.96 -8.12 13.83
CA SER A 141 -15.18 -7.50 13.33
C SER A 141 -15.94 -6.68 14.39
N VAL A 142 -15.69 -6.92 15.67
CA VAL A 142 -16.19 -6.11 16.79
C VAL A 142 -15.18 -5.04 17.18
N PHE A 143 -13.90 -5.38 17.21
CA PHE A 143 -12.83 -4.45 17.60
C PHE A 143 -12.74 -3.22 16.69
N LYS A 144 -13.09 -3.35 15.41
CA LYS A 144 -13.13 -2.21 14.48
C LYS A 144 -14.04 -1.06 14.91
N TYR A 145 -15.01 -1.28 15.81
CA TYR A 145 -15.89 -0.21 16.28
C TYR A 145 -15.29 0.66 17.40
N PHE A 146 -14.19 0.23 18.02
CA PHE A 146 -13.54 0.95 19.11
C PHE A 146 -12.02 1.04 19.00
N ASP A 147 -11.40 0.39 18.02
CA ASP A 147 -9.99 0.51 17.69
C ASP A 147 -9.81 1.06 16.27
N SER A 148 -9.18 2.23 16.16
CA SER A 148 -8.99 2.94 14.89
C SER A 148 -8.02 2.23 13.95
N PHE A 149 -7.03 1.51 14.48
CA PHE A 149 -6.11 0.74 13.66
C PHE A 149 -6.82 -0.44 13.01
N VAL A 150 -7.59 -1.21 13.79
CA VAL A 150 -8.41 -2.31 13.26
C VAL A 150 -9.43 -1.79 12.25
N SER A 151 -10.10 -0.68 12.55
CA SER A 151 -11.04 -0.03 11.62
C SER A 151 -10.40 0.31 10.28
N ASN A 152 -9.28 1.04 10.30
CA ASN A 152 -8.61 1.49 9.08
C ASN A 152 -8.03 0.30 8.30
N MET A 153 -7.44 -0.68 9.00
CA MET A 153 -6.92 -1.90 8.37
C MET A 153 -8.03 -2.76 7.74
N SER A 154 -9.18 -2.93 8.41
CA SER A 154 -10.35 -3.63 7.85
C SER A 154 -10.87 -2.89 6.61
N SER A 155 -11.00 -1.55 6.67
CA SER A 155 -11.47 -0.76 5.54
C SER A 155 -10.52 -0.83 4.34
N PHE A 156 -9.22 -0.58 4.58
CA PHE A 156 -8.18 -0.68 3.57
C PHE A 156 -8.12 -2.07 2.95
N GLY A 157 -8.03 -3.11 3.78
CA GLY A 157 -7.92 -4.51 3.33
C GLY A 157 -9.11 -4.96 2.50
N ARG A 158 -10.34 -4.57 2.89
CA ARG A 158 -11.56 -4.85 2.12
C ARG A 158 -11.56 -4.15 0.76
N LYS A 159 -11.11 -2.89 0.70
CA LYS A 159 -11.01 -2.14 -0.57
C LYS A 159 -9.94 -2.71 -1.48
N GLN A 160 -8.76 -3.02 -0.94
CA GLN A 160 -7.66 -3.63 -1.69
C GLN A 160 -8.09 -4.99 -2.25
N LEU A 161 -8.60 -5.89 -1.39
CA LEU A 161 -9.04 -7.21 -1.83
C LEU A 161 -10.17 -7.10 -2.84
N GLY A 162 -11.15 -6.23 -2.59
CA GLY A 162 -12.26 -5.99 -3.51
C GLY A 162 -11.79 -5.46 -4.88
N TYR A 163 -10.83 -4.54 -4.91
CA TYR A 163 -10.25 -4.05 -6.16
C TYR A 163 -9.53 -5.16 -6.92
N CYS A 164 -8.60 -5.85 -6.26
CA CYS A 164 -7.77 -6.87 -6.91
C CYS A 164 -8.56 -8.13 -7.35
N THR A 165 -9.72 -8.41 -6.73
CA THR A 165 -10.57 -9.56 -7.07
C THR A 165 -11.85 -9.17 -7.83
N ASN A 166 -11.97 -7.91 -8.27
CA ASN A 166 -13.20 -7.35 -8.85
C ASN A 166 -14.47 -7.59 -8.01
N GLY A 167 -14.32 -7.63 -6.69
CA GLY A 167 -15.40 -7.82 -5.72
C GLY A 167 -15.77 -9.28 -5.45
N PHE A 168 -15.18 -10.25 -6.14
CA PHE A 168 -15.47 -11.67 -5.96
C PHE A 168 -14.78 -12.31 -4.74
N GLY A 169 -13.87 -11.60 -4.08
CA GLY A 169 -13.20 -12.06 -2.86
C GLY A 169 -12.35 -13.30 -3.09
N LEU A 170 -12.21 -14.18 -2.10
CA LEU A 170 -11.40 -15.40 -2.18
C LEU A 170 -12.18 -16.58 -2.76
N THR A 171 -12.75 -16.37 -3.95
CA THR A 171 -13.44 -17.41 -4.74
C THR A 171 -12.59 -17.79 -5.95
N GLU A 172 -12.94 -18.86 -6.66
CA GLU A 172 -12.27 -19.20 -7.92
C GLU A 172 -12.35 -18.06 -8.95
N GLU A 173 -13.47 -17.33 -9.00
CA GLU A 173 -13.59 -16.15 -9.87
C GLU A 173 -12.71 -14.99 -9.41
N GLY A 174 -12.65 -14.75 -8.10
CA GLY A 174 -11.74 -13.75 -7.54
C GLY A 174 -10.28 -14.08 -7.76
N HIS A 175 -9.91 -15.37 -7.78
CA HIS A 175 -8.58 -15.83 -8.14
C HIS A 175 -8.24 -15.49 -9.61
N ARG A 176 -9.16 -15.77 -10.54
CA ARG A 176 -8.97 -15.41 -11.96
C ARG A 176 -8.73 -13.92 -12.12
N HIS A 177 -9.53 -13.08 -11.47
CA HIS A 177 -9.32 -11.63 -11.50
C HIS A 177 -8.05 -11.17 -10.81
N LEU A 178 -7.56 -11.85 -9.77
CA LEU A 178 -6.24 -11.56 -9.20
C LEU A 178 -5.15 -11.77 -10.24
N VAL A 179 -5.18 -12.89 -10.95
CA VAL A 179 -4.21 -13.21 -12.00
C VAL A 179 -4.27 -12.16 -13.13
N GLU A 180 -5.46 -11.90 -13.66
CA GLU A 180 -5.69 -10.92 -14.75
C GLU A 180 -5.21 -9.51 -14.35
N ASN A 181 -5.65 -9.01 -13.19
CA ASN A 181 -5.29 -7.66 -12.72
C ASN A 181 -3.80 -7.49 -12.39
N TYR A 182 -3.03 -8.58 -12.29
CA TYR A 182 -1.59 -8.53 -12.09
C TYR A 182 -0.80 -8.59 -13.42
N GLU A 183 -1.39 -9.15 -14.47
CA GLU A 183 -0.81 -9.17 -15.82
C GLU A 183 -0.97 -7.84 -16.56
N ASP A 184 -2.06 -7.11 -16.30
CA ASP A 184 -2.40 -5.81 -16.89
C ASP A 184 -1.62 -4.62 -16.30
#